data_AF-A0A1N7QF07-F1
#
_entry.id   AF-A0A1N7QF07-F1
#
_cell.length_a   1.000
_cell.length_b   1.000
_cell.length_c   1.000
_cell.angle_alpha   90.00
_cell.angle_beta   90.00
_cell.angle_gamma   90.00
#
_symmetry.space_group_name_H-M   'P 1'
#
loop_
_entity.id
_entity.type
_entity.pdbx_description
1 polymer ?
#
loop_
_entity_poly.entity_id
_entity_poly.type
_entity_poly.pdbx_seq_one_letter_code
_entity_poly.pdbx_strand_id
1 'polypeptide(L)' 'MNAMTRNETWQRIGDLADRVRRLCPDHRNPERFHIEKSEIEHELRRLASVAGPSGEAAIRVIRTPTHG' A
#
# COMPACT_ATOMS: atom_id res chain seq x y z
N MET A 1 -18.43 10.10 -8.06
CA MET A 1 -16.96 10.17 -8.24
C MET A 1 -16.61 9.49 -9.57
N ASN A 2 -15.99 10.23 -10.48
CA ASN A 2 -15.77 9.86 -11.90
C ASN A 2 -14.73 8.74 -12.05
N ALA A 3 -14.88 7.85 -13.04
CA ALA A 3 -13.94 6.76 -13.33
C ALA A 3 -12.45 7.19 -13.40
N MET A 4 -12.18 8.46 -13.70
CA MET A 4 -10.85 9.10 -13.62
C MET A 4 -10.19 8.91 -12.25
N THR A 5 -10.91 9.17 -11.14
CA THR A 5 -10.34 9.08 -9.79
C THR A 5 -9.97 7.65 -9.40
N ARG A 6 -10.72 6.67 -9.90
CA ARG A 6 -10.43 5.25 -9.65
C ARG A 6 -9.19 4.81 -10.43
N ASN A 7 -9.03 5.26 -11.67
CA ASN A 7 -7.87 4.92 -12.50
C ASN A 7 -6.57 5.58 -11.99
N GLU A 8 -6.66 6.82 -11.51
CA GLU A 8 -5.54 7.50 -10.85
C GLU A 8 -5.15 6.81 -9.52
N THR A 9 -6.13 6.32 -8.77
CA THR A 9 -5.89 5.54 -7.54
C THR A 9 -5.14 4.25 -7.85
N TRP A 10 -5.56 3.51 -8.89
CA TRP A 10 -4.87 2.27 -9.30
C TRP A 10 -3.44 2.53 -9.80
N GLN A 11 -3.20 3.62 -10.54
CA GLN A 11 -1.85 4.00 -10.95
C GLN A 11 -0.94 4.32 -9.75
N ARG A 12 -1.45 5.06 -8.75
CA ARG A 12 -0.69 5.33 -7.52
C ARG A 12 -0.39 4.06 -6.72
N ILE A 13 -1.34 3.13 -6.63
CA ILE A 13 -1.09 1.82 -6.01
C ILE A 13 0.00 1.06 -6.76
N GLY A 14 0.01 1.10 -8.10
CA GLY A 14 1.06 0.51 -8.93
C GLY A 14 2.45 1.11 -8.67
N ASP A 15 2.56 2.44 -8.57
CA ASP A 15 3.82 3.11 -8.24
C ASP A 15 4.33 2.71 -6.85
N LEU A 16 3.44 2.68 -5.85
CA LEU A 16 3.76 2.25 -4.49
C LEU A 16 4.24 0.78 -4.47
N ALA A 17 3.60 -0.11 -5.23
CA ALA A 17 4.02 -1.50 -5.33
C ALA A 17 5.42 -1.66 -5.95
N ASP A 18 5.76 -0.87 -6.98
CA ASP A 18 7.11 -0.90 -7.56
C ASP A 18 8.16 -0.31 -6.60
N ARG A 19 7.82 0.74 -5.84
CA ARG A 19 8.68 1.26 -4.77
C ARG A 19 8.93 0.23 -3.69
N VAL A 20 7.90 -0.46 -3.19
CA VAL A 20 8.06 -1.57 -2.23
C VAL A 20 8.95 -2.67 -2.81
N ARG A 21 8.78 -3.01 -4.08
CA ARG A 21 9.60 -4.02 -4.76
C ARG A 21 11.07 -3.62 -4.82
N ARG A 22 11.37 -2.33 -4.96
CA ARG A 22 12.73 -1.78 -4.97
C ARG A 22 13.28 -1.51 -3.57
N LEU A 23 12.41 -1.51 -2.55
CA LEU A 23 12.76 -1.27 -1.16
C LEU A 23 13.61 -2.45 -0.65
N CYS A 24 14.91 -2.35 -0.86
CA CYS A 24 15.87 -3.35 -0.42
C CYS A 24 16.40 -2.94 0.97
N PRO A 25 16.43 -3.85 1.95
CA PRO A 25 17.05 -3.57 3.24
C PRO A 25 18.56 -3.34 3.05
N ASP A 26 18.96 -2.06 3.09
CA ASP A 26 20.36 -1.67 3.09
C ASP A 26 20.92 -1.75 4.51
N HIS A 27 21.83 -2.69 4.76
CA HIS A 27 22.44 -2.91 6.07
C HIS A 27 23.32 -1.73 6.53
N ARG A 28 23.71 -0.83 5.62
CA ARG A 28 24.53 0.36 5.96
C ARG A 28 23.68 1.52 6.43
N ASN A 29 22.40 1.60 6.03
CA ASN A 29 21.47 2.65 6.40
C ASN A 29 20.08 2.08 6.70
N PRO A 30 19.91 1.42 7.86
CA PRO A 30 18.61 0.87 8.24
C PRO A 30 17.53 1.97 8.37
N GLU A 31 17.90 3.17 8.80
CA GLU A 31 16.96 4.30 8.92
C GLU A 31 16.34 4.70 7.58
N ARG A 32 17.12 4.68 6.48
CA ARG A 32 16.58 5.00 5.14
C ARG A 32 15.50 4.02 4.71
N PHE A 33 15.68 2.74 5.01
CA PHE A 33 14.67 1.72 4.75
C PHE A 33 13.40 1.99 5.56
N HIS A 34 13.53 2.34 6.84
CA HIS A 34 12.37 2.62 7.70
C HIS A 34 11.63 3.90 7.30
N ILE A 35 12.35 4.96 6.91
CA ILE A 35 11.76 6.21 6.42
C ILE A 35 10.95 5.94 5.14
N GLU A 36 11.58 5.33 4.14
CA GLU A 36 10.95 5.08 2.84
C GLU A 36 9.78 4.08 2.96
N LYS A 37 9.90 3.08 3.84
CA LYS A 37 8.79 2.19 4.22
C LYS A 37 7.63 2.96 4.84
N SER A 38 7.89 3.83 5.82
CA SER A 38 6.85 4.60 6.49
C SER A 38 6.14 5.56 5.54
N GLU A 39 6.85 6.20 4.62
CA GLU A 39 6.25 7.04 3.58
C GLU A 39 5.27 6.26 2.69
N ILE A 40 5.69 5.08 2.24
CA ILE A 40 4.83 4.18 1.45
C ILE A 40 3.59 3.76 2.25
N GLU A 41 3.75 3.43 3.53
CA GLU A 41 2.64 3.01 4.39
C GLU A 41 1.64 4.14 4.62
N HIS A 42 2.13 5.36 4.83
CA HIS A 42 1.30 6.56 4.98
C HIS A 42 0.48 6.84 3.71
N GLU A 43 1.09 6.76 2.52
CA GLU A 43 0.38 7.01 1.27
C GLU A 43 -0.64 5.90 0.96
N LEU A 44 -0.31 4.62 1.23
CA LEU A 44 -1.27 3.52 1.13
C LEU A 44 -2.46 3.73 2.05
N ARG A 45 -2.23 4.15 3.30
CA ARG A 45 -3.31 4.40 4.26
C ARG A 45 -4.18 5.59 3.85
N ARG A 46 -3.58 6.63 3.27
CA ARG A 46 -4.33 7.76 2.70
C ARG A 46 -5.18 7.30 1.51
N LEU A 47 -4.61 6.54 0.58
CA LEU A 47 -5.34 5.98 -0.57
C LEU A 47 -6.48 5.07 -0.12
N ALA A 48 -6.27 4.22 0.89
CA ALA A 48 -7.32 3.38 1.47
C ALA A 48 -8.42 4.20 2.14
N SER A 49 -8.07 5.29 2.84
CA SER A 49 -9.02 6.21 3.43
C SER A 49 -9.84 6.97 2.40
N VAL A 50 -9.23 7.35 1.27
CA VAL A 50 -9.90 8.05 0.16
C VAL A 50 -10.76 7.09 -0.67
N ALA A 51 -10.30 5.85 -0.87
CA ALA A 51 -11.10 4.79 -1.46
C ALA A 51 -12.32 4.45 -0.59
N GLY A 52 -12.22 4.69 0.72
CA GLY A 52 -13.28 4.56 1.70
C GLY A 52 -13.75 3.11 1.89
N PRO A 53 -14.36 2.78 3.03
CA PRO A 53 -15.03 1.50 3.22
C PRO A 53 -16.35 1.48 2.43
N SER A 54 -16.30 1.45 1.10
CA SER A 54 -17.38 0.80 0.36
C SER A 54 -17.24 -0.70 0.66
N GLY A 55 -18.02 -1.11 1.67
CA GLY A 55 -17.79 -2.25 2.55
C GLY A 55 -17.61 -3.60 1.88
N GLU A 56 -17.06 -4.52 2.68
CA GLU A 56 -16.89 -5.97 2.50
C GLU A 56 -15.58 -6.51 1.90
N ALA A 57 -14.90 -5.85 0.95
CA ALA A 57 -13.86 -6.58 0.20
C ALA A 57 -12.41 -6.49 0.77
N ALA A 58 -12.00 -5.37 1.37
CA ALA A 58 -10.56 -5.09 1.56
C ALA A 58 -9.93 -5.71 2.82
N ILE A 59 -10.72 -6.03 3.85
CA ILE A 59 -10.19 -6.60 5.13
C ILE A 59 -10.16 -8.14 5.09
N ARG A 60 -10.26 -8.77 3.91
CA ARG A 60 -10.10 -10.23 3.78
C ARG A 60 -8.65 -10.68 3.53
N VAL A 61 -7.72 -9.76 3.26
CA VAL A 61 -6.31 -10.09 2.98
C VAL A 61 -5.48 -10.41 4.24
N ILE A 62 -5.91 -10.00 5.44
CA ILE A 62 -5.12 -10.17 6.69
C ILE A 62 -5.61 -11.35 7.55
N ARG A 63 -6.48 -12.23 7.02
CA ARG A 63 -6.89 -13.46 7.70
C ARG A 63 -6.73 -14.64 6.76
N THR A 64 -5.50 -15.15 6.65
CA THR A 64 -5.29 -16.52 6.16
C THR A 64 -6.04 -17.47 7.10
N PRO A 65 -6.98 -18.29 6.62
CA PRO A 65 -7.45 -19.42 7.39
C PRO A 65 -6.26 -20.37 7.58
N THR A 66 -6.08 -20.75 8.83
CA THR A 66 -5.23 -21.79 9.38
C THR A 66 -5.02 -22.94 8.39
N HIS A 67 -3.77 -23.20 8.01
CA HIS A 67 -3.39 -24.49 7.45
C HIS A 67 -3.33 -25.51 8.59
N GLY A 68 -4.07 -26.62 8.43
CA GLY A 68 -3.81 -27.93 9.05
C GLY A 68 -4.13 -28.06 10.52
#